data_AF-A0A1J3JD29-F1
#
_entry.id   AF-A0A1J3JD29-F1
#
_cell.length_a   1.000
_cell.length_b   1.000
_cell.length_c   1.000
_cell.angle_alpha   90.00
_cell.angle_beta   90.00
_cell.angle_gamma   90.00
#
_symmetry.space_group_name_H-M   'P 1'
#
loop_
_entity.id
_entity.type
_entity.pdbx_description
1 polymer ?
#
loop_
_entity_poly.entity_id
_entity_poly.type
_entity_poly.pdbx_seq_one_letter_code
_entity_poly.pdbx_strand_id
1 'polypeptide(L)'
;CYIFTLSKNMRVEKEEKEFAKWILEVGNGEAKTIPTGQEDCLESSIIEIEETITVAKGGNPFEEIVKSTFPNLENCFQDRCYLRVRAILTPRNETVDKINDFILSKIGGEMK
;
A
#
# COMPACT_ATOMS: atom_id res chain seq x y z
N CYS A 1 -13.28 -1.38 37.27
CA CYS A 1 -12.46 -1.38 36.05
C CYS A 1 -13.13 -0.44 35.06
N TYR A 2 -12.44 0.58 34.56
CA TYR A 2 -13.00 1.52 33.58
C TYR A 2 -12.36 1.22 32.24
N ILE A 3 -13.18 0.86 31.25
CA ILE A 3 -12.77 0.69 29.86
C ILE A 3 -13.10 2.00 29.15
N PHE A 4 -12.09 2.64 28.58
CA PHE A 4 -12.26 3.84 27.76
C PHE A 4 -12.05 3.46 26.30
N THR A 5 -13.06 3.71 25.47
CA THR A 5 -13.03 3.40 24.04
C THR A 5 -12.85 4.70 23.25
N LEU A 6 -11.86 4.72 22.35
CA LEU A 6 -11.67 5.82 21.42
C LEU A 6 -12.64 5.66 20.25
N SER A 7 -13.51 6.65 20.05
CA SER A 7 -14.57 6.62 19.02
C SER A 7 -14.25 7.45 17.76
N LYS A 8 -13.16 8.22 17.79
CA LYS A 8 -12.79 9.12 16.68
C LYS A 8 -11.36 8.89 16.24
N ASN A 9 -11.19 8.57 14.95
CA ASN A 9 -9.89 8.54 14.30
C ASN A 9 -9.48 9.97 13.91
N MET A 10 -8.32 10.42 14.41
CA MET A 10 -7.80 11.77 14.18
C MET A 10 -6.98 11.91 12.89
N ARG A 11 -6.71 10.81 12.18
CA ARG A 11 -5.92 10.80 10.94
C ARG A 11 -6.76 10.85 9.67
N VAL A 12 -8.06 10.63 9.77
CA VAL A 12 -8.96 10.49 8.62
C VAL A 12 -9.51 11.86 8.24
N GLU A 13 -9.25 12.29 7.01
CA GLU A 13 -9.85 13.52 6.47
C GLU A 13 -11.31 13.27 6.05
N LYS A 14 -12.09 14.35 5.86
CA LYS A 14 -13.52 14.22 5.53
C LYS A 14 -13.76 13.50 4.20
N GLU A 15 -12.79 13.59 3.29
CA GLU A 15 -12.81 12.94 1.98
C GLU A 15 -12.46 11.45 2.04
N GLU A 16 -11.86 10.96 3.14
CA GLU A 16 -11.38 9.58 3.29
C GLU A 16 -12.30 8.71 4.14
N LYS A 17 -13.55 9.16 4.37
CA LYS A 17 -14.50 8.47 5.25
C LYS A 17 -14.82 7.05 4.81
N GLU A 18 -14.90 6.81 3.50
CA GLU A 18 -15.22 5.49 2.95
C GLU A 18 -14.07 4.50 3.21
N PHE A 19 -12.83 4.91 2.92
CA PHE A 19 -11.65 4.11 3.20
C PHE A 19 -11.46 3.84 4.69
N ALA A 20 -11.71 4.84 5.55
CA ALA A 20 -11.64 4.66 7.00
C ALA A 20 -12.71 3.69 7.53
N LYS A 21 -13.93 3.74 6.98
CA LYS A 21 -14.99 2.78 7.30
C LYS A 21 -14.58 1.37 6.89
N TRP A 22 -14.03 1.21 5.69
CA TRP A 22 -13.54 -0.08 5.21
C TRP A 22 -12.40 -0.64 6.09
N ILE A 23 -11.43 0.18 6.52
CA ILE A 23 -10.39 -0.26 7.47
C ILE A 23 -11.00 -0.77 8.79
N LEU A 24 -12.05 -0.12 9.29
CA LEU A 24 -12.73 -0.57 10.51
C LEU A 24 -13.44 -1.90 10.28
N GLU A 25 -14.13 -2.07 9.15
CA GLU A 25 -14.77 -3.33 8.78
C GLU A 25 -13.72 -4.46 8.68
N VAL A 26 -12.54 -4.19 8.12
CA VAL A 26 -11.41 -5.14 8.10
C VAL A 26 -10.95 -5.50 9.51
N GLY A 27 -10.74 -4.50 10.38
CA GLY A 27 -10.31 -4.71 11.76
C GLY A 27 -11.34 -5.45 12.63
N ASN A 28 -12.63 -5.30 12.33
CA ASN A 28 -13.72 -5.98 13.01
C ASN A 28 -14.01 -7.38 12.44
N GLY A 29 -13.43 -7.74 11.28
CA GLY A 29 -13.76 -8.98 10.57
C GLY A 29 -15.12 -8.95 9.86
N GLU A 30 -15.65 -7.76 9.57
CA GLU A 30 -16.94 -7.53 8.91
C GLU A 30 -16.78 -7.14 7.42
N ALA A 31 -15.54 -6.97 6.94
CA ALA A 31 -15.26 -6.63 5.56
C ALA A 31 -15.78 -7.71 4.60
N LYS A 32 -16.16 -7.28 3.38
CA LYS A 32 -16.55 -8.20 2.32
C LYS A 32 -15.43 -9.17 2.01
N THR A 33 -15.80 -10.44 1.82
CA THR A 33 -14.85 -11.49 1.49
C THR A 33 -15.27 -12.25 0.24
N ILE A 34 -14.29 -12.73 -0.52
CA ILE A 34 -14.46 -13.57 -1.69
C ILE A 34 -14.05 -15.00 -1.30
N PRO A 35 -14.85 -16.03 -1.62
CA PRO A 35 -14.48 -17.41 -1.33
C PRO A 35 -13.27 -17.84 -2.19
N THR A 36 -12.27 -18.44 -1.56
CA THR A 36 -11.01 -18.86 -2.21
C THR A 36 -11.15 -20.18 -2.98
N GLY A 37 -12.29 -20.86 -2.89
CA GLY A 37 -12.58 -22.12 -3.59
C GLY A 37 -11.83 -23.35 -3.06
N GLN A 38 -11.09 -23.24 -1.95
CA GLN A 38 -10.45 -24.35 -1.26
C GLN A 38 -11.17 -24.62 0.06
N GLU A 39 -11.96 -25.71 0.09
CA GLU A 39 -12.73 -26.13 1.27
C GLU A 39 -11.85 -26.60 2.44
N ASP A 40 -10.61 -27.00 2.19
CA ASP A 40 -9.71 -27.61 3.19
C ASP A 40 -8.74 -26.63 3.88
N CYS A 41 -8.83 -25.33 3.60
CA CYS A 41 -8.01 -24.30 4.25
C CYS A 41 -8.81 -23.54 5.31
N LEU A 42 -8.22 -23.34 6.50
CA LEU A 42 -8.77 -22.56 7.61
C LEU A 42 -9.13 -21.11 7.23
N GLU A 43 -8.58 -20.59 6.13
CA GLU A 43 -8.94 -19.32 5.51
C GLU A 43 -9.68 -19.56 4.18
N SER A 44 -10.95 -19.93 4.26
CA SER A 44 -11.78 -20.22 3.09
C SER A 44 -12.27 -18.95 2.37
N SER A 45 -11.88 -17.76 2.82
CA SER A 45 -12.31 -16.48 2.26
C SER A 45 -11.24 -15.40 2.41
N ILE A 46 -11.05 -14.59 1.36
CA ILE A 46 -10.08 -13.48 1.31
C ILE A 46 -10.82 -12.14 1.31
N ILE A 47 -10.24 -11.10 1.90
CA ILE A 47 -10.82 -9.76 1.91
C ILE A 47 -10.87 -9.20 0.48
N GLU A 48 -12.02 -8.69 0.07
CA GLU A 48 -12.19 -7.96 -1.18
C GLU A 48 -11.54 -6.57 -1.07
N ILE A 49 -10.63 -6.27 -1.99
CA ILE A 49 -9.97 -4.96 -2.12
C ILE A 49 -10.49 -4.30 -3.39
N GLU A 50 -10.98 -3.06 -3.29
CA GLU A 50 -11.46 -2.32 -4.44
C GLU A 50 -10.35 -2.07 -5.47
N GLU A 51 -10.67 -2.22 -6.75
CA GLU A 51 -9.70 -2.01 -7.83
C GLU A 51 -9.16 -0.57 -7.87
N THR A 52 -9.94 0.40 -7.37
CA THR A 52 -9.60 1.83 -7.29
C THR A 52 -8.34 2.12 -6.47
N ILE A 53 -8.05 1.29 -5.48
CA ILE A 53 -6.87 1.40 -4.61
C ILE A 53 -5.77 0.38 -4.97
N THR A 54 -5.98 -0.41 -6.02
CA THR A 54 -4.98 -1.33 -6.54
C THR A 54 -4.24 -0.73 -7.73
N VAL A 55 -2.96 -1.05 -7.84
CA VAL A 55 -2.19 -0.72 -9.04
C VAL A 55 -2.63 -1.66 -10.17
N ALA A 56 -2.83 -1.12 -11.37
CA ALA A 56 -3.27 -1.88 -12.53
C ALA A 56 -2.32 -3.06 -12.80
N LYS A 57 -2.91 -4.22 -13.10
CA LYS A 57 -2.17 -5.44 -13.43
C LYS A 57 -1.76 -5.38 -14.90
N GLY A 58 -0.50 -5.12 -15.19
CA GLY A 58 0.04 -5.13 -16.55
C GLY A 58 1.50 -4.66 -16.60
N GLY A 59 2.24 -5.04 -17.65
CA GLY A 59 3.63 -4.60 -17.83
C GLY A 59 4.61 -5.14 -16.78
N ASN A 60 5.64 -4.34 -16.47
CA ASN A 60 6.63 -4.67 -15.45
C ASN A 60 6.11 -4.22 -14.06
N PRO A 61 5.93 -5.15 -13.10
CA PRO A 61 5.36 -4.82 -11.79
C PRO A 61 6.21 -3.82 -10.99
N PHE A 62 7.53 -3.83 -11.14
CA PHE A 62 8.41 -2.86 -10.48
C PHE A 62 8.21 -1.46 -11.06
N GLU A 63 8.05 -1.36 -12.37
CA GLU A 63 7.83 -0.08 -13.05
C GLU A 63 6.49 0.53 -12.68
N GLU A 64 5.42 -0.28 -12.65
CA GLU A 64 4.09 0.19 -12.25
C GLU A 64 4.05 0.66 -10.79
N ILE A 65 4.68 -0.07 -9.86
CA ILE A 65 4.76 0.34 -8.45
C ILE A 65 5.54 1.66 -8.31
N VAL A 66 6.70 1.76 -8.97
CA VAL A 66 7.53 2.97 -8.91
C VAL A 66 6.83 4.16 -9.55
N LYS A 67 6.16 3.99 -10.69
CA LYS A 67 5.43 5.05 -11.37
C LYS A 67 4.18 5.49 -10.59
N SER A 68 3.46 4.54 -9.99
CA SER A 68 2.31 4.83 -9.13
C SER A 68 2.72 5.61 -7.88
N THR A 69 3.84 5.24 -7.26
CA THR A 69 4.32 5.87 -6.03
C THR A 69 5.07 7.18 -6.30
N PHE A 70 5.97 7.18 -7.28
CA PHE A 70 6.87 8.26 -7.66
C PHE A 70 6.73 8.64 -9.15
N PRO A 71 5.62 9.29 -9.56
CA PRO A 71 5.33 9.56 -10.96
C PRO A 71 6.38 10.43 -11.68
N ASN A 72 7.10 11.29 -10.96
CA ASN A 72 8.12 12.19 -11.51
C ASN A 72 9.51 11.94 -10.90
N LEU A 73 9.85 10.68 -10.61
CA LEU A 73 11.10 10.33 -9.93
C LEU A 73 12.35 10.92 -10.62
N GLU A 74 12.44 10.83 -11.94
CA GLU A 74 13.62 11.29 -12.71
C GLU A 74 13.91 12.79 -12.53
N ASN A 75 12.87 13.61 -12.32
CA ASN A 75 13.00 15.06 -12.13
C ASN A 75 13.05 15.48 -10.66
N CYS A 76 12.51 14.65 -9.76
CA CYS A 76 12.31 14.99 -8.36
C CYS A 76 13.13 14.15 -7.38
N PHE A 77 14.06 13.31 -7.84
CA PHE A 77 14.88 12.46 -6.95
C PHE A 77 15.79 13.26 -5.99
N GLN A 78 16.09 14.52 -6.30
CA GLN A 78 16.84 15.41 -5.39
C GLN A 78 15.93 16.21 -4.44
N ASP A 79 14.61 16.21 -4.68
CA ASP A 79 13.65 16.92 -3.85
C ASP A 79 13.27 16.07 -2.62
N ARG A 80 13.79 16.48 -1.46
CA ARG A 80 13.50 15.82 -0.18
C ARG A 80 12.03 15.90 0.21
N CYS A 81 11.33 16.97 -0.14
CA CYS A 81 9.91 17.11 0.17
C CYS A 81 9.08 16.15 -0.67
N TYR A 82 9.44 15.97 -1.94
CA TYR A 82 8.81 14.99 -2.82
C TYR A 82 8.98 13.55 -2.32
N LEU A 83 10.20 13.18 -1.89
CA LEU A 83 10.50 11.83 -1.44
C LEU A 83 9.89 11.51 -0.06
N ARG A 84 9.84 12.46 0.87
CA ARG A 84 9.44 12.21 2.26
C ARG A 84 7.97 11.81 2.44
N VAL A 85 7.09 12.21 1.53
CA VAL A 85 5.65 11.98 1.63
C VAL A 85 5.20 10.66 0.98
N ARG A 86 6.15 9.84 0.50
CA ARG A 86 5.90 8.61 -0.27
C ARG A 86 6.71 7.46 0.30
N ALA A 87 6.12 6.27 0.34
CA ALA A 87 6.80 5.07 0.81
C ALA A 87 6.27 3.83 0.10
N ILE A 88 7.16 2.86 -0.14
CA ILE A 88 6.80 1.51 -0.57
C ILE A 88 7.08 0.59 0.62
N LEU A 89 6.04 -0.12 1.06
CA LEU A 89 6.14 -1.08 2.16
C LEU A 89 5.96 -2.48 1.61
N THR A 90 6.90 -3.37 1.94
CA THR A 90 6.84 -4.79 1.57
C THR A 90 6.85 -5.64 2.84
N PRO A 91 6.19 -6.83 2.83
CA PRO A 91 6.24 -7.74 3.96
C PRO A 91 7.65 -8.33 4.22
N ARG A 92 8.51 -8.36 3.20
CA ARG A 92 9.85 -8.96 3.24
C ARG A 92 10.92 -7.96 2.82
N ASN A 93 12.06 -8.01 3.50
CA ASN A 93 13.24 -7.19 3.16
C ASN A 93 13.80 -7.55 1.78
N GLU A 94 13.87 -8.83 1.42
CA GLU A 94 14.35 -9.24 0.09
C GLU A 94 13.56 -8.59 -1.07
N THR A 95 12.26 -8.32 -0.85
CA THR A 95 11.43 -7.62 -1.83
C THR A 95 11.75 -6.12 -1.84
N VAL A 96 12.02 -5.51 -0.68
CA VAL A 96 12.40 -4.09 -0.61
C VAL A 96 13.76 -3.86 -1.28
N ASP A 97 14.71 -4.77 -1.10
CA ASP A 97 16.05 -4.68 -1.70
C ASP A 97 15.95 -4.68 -3.23
N LYS A 98 15.15 -5.59 -3.81
CA LYS A 98 14.90 -5.63 -5.26
C LYS A 98 14.26 -4.35 -5.79
N ILE A 99 13.32 -3.77 -5.04
CA ILE A 99 12.66 -2.51 -5.43
C ILE A 99 13.65 -1.35 -5.35
N ASN A 100 14.46 -1.30 -4.29
CA ASN A 100 15.47 -0.26 -4.10
C ASN A 100 16.53 -0.31 -5.20
N ASP A 101 17.05 -1.49 -5.53
CA ASP A 101 18.00 -1.67 -6.64
C ASP A 101 17.40 -1.21 -7.98
N PHE A 102 16.13 -1.53 -8.22
CA PHE A 102 15.42 -1.07 -9.40
C PHE A 102 15.29 0.47 -9.43
N ILE A 103 14.89 1.10 -8.33
CA ILE A 103 14.80 2.57 -8.21
C ILE A 103 16.16 3.22 -8.43
N LEU A 104 17.22 2.69 -7.79
CA LEU A 104 18.58 3.21 -7.93
C LEU A 104 19.09 3.09 -9.37
N SER A 105 18.74 2.01 -10.08
CA SER A 105 19.10 1.87 -11.50
C SER A 105 18.45 2.92 -12.42
N LYS A 106 17.36 3.56 -11.98
CA LYS A 106 16.65 4.62 -12.73
C LYS A 106 17.18 6.02 -12.43
N ILE A 107 17.92 6.19 -11.34
CA ILE A 107 18.48 7.48 -10.95
C ILE A 107 19.93 7.54 -11.44
N GLY A 108 20.25 8.51 -12.29
CA GLY A 108 21.60 8.69 -12.87
C GLY A 108 22.64 9.25 -11.89
N GLY A 109 22.60 8.86 -10.62
CA GLY A 109 23.53 9.33 -9.59
C GLY A 109 24.77 8.44 -9.49
N GLU A 110 25.95 9.05 -9.33
CA GLU A 110 27.15 8.30 -8.96
C GLU A 110 26.99 7.70 -7.56
N MET A 111 27.17 6.39 -7.43
CA MET A 111 27.39 5.77 -6.11
C MET A 111 28.70 6.32 -5.55
N LYS A 112 28.62 6.98 -4.39
CA LYS A 112 29.81 7.42 -3.64
C LYS A 112 30.44 6.28 -2.85
#